data_AF-A0A183A3Z9-F1
#
_entry.id   AF-A0A183A3Z9-F1
#
_cell.length_a   1.000
_cell.length_b   1.000
_cell.length_c   1.000
_cell.angle_alpha   90.00
_cell.angle_beta   90.00
_cell.angle_gamma   90.00
#
_symmetry.space_group_name_H-M   'P 1'
#
loop_
_entity.id
_entity.type
_entity.pdbx_description
1 polymer ?
#
loop_
_entity_poly.entity_id
_entity_poly.type
_entity_poly.pdbx_seq_one_letter_code
_entity_poly.pdbx_strand_id
1 'polypeptide(L)'
;PSVFGPDEPSLIPSFEALSSKAFPTVSTIISKTMSPESAAILQKWQEKKRKELGDIPFAEYMQNIKKLGRQVHSVIQRKLLSGSVPETLDKSLENYYRSVGYLLENVHTVCVEMECIHPELRYRGRLDSVVHLR
;
A
#
# COMPACT_ATOMS: atom_id res chain seq x y z
N PRO A 1 -17.05 6.63 -35.61
CA PRO A 1 -15.77 6.93 -34.93
C PRO A 1 -15.85 6.54 -33.46
N SER A 2 -15.00 5.61 -33.02
CA SER A 2 -14.92 5.18 -31.62
C SER A 2 -14.62 6.37 -30.71
N VAL A 3 -15.35 6.49 -29.60
CA VAL A 3 -15.14 7.52 -28.57
C VAL A 3 -13.84 7.26 -27.78
N PHE A 4 -13.25 6.07 -27.93
CA PHE A 4 -12.11 5.60 -27.14
C PHE A 4 -10.75 5.76 -27.83
N GLY A 5 -10.65 6.62 -28.85
CA GLY A 5 -9.41 6.82 -29.59
C GLY A 5 -9.11 5.68 -30.58
N PRO A 6 -8.00 5.78 -31.32
CA PRO A 6 -7.65 4.82 -32.37
C PRO A 6 -7.25 3.45 -31.79
N ASP A 7 -7.60 2.39 -32.53
CA ASP A 7 -7.38 0.97 -32.16
C ASP A 7 -5.92 0.47 -32.34
N GLU A 8 -4.96 1.36 -32.65
CA GLU A 8 -3.55 0.99 -32.80
C GLU A 8 -2.64 1.70 -31.80
N PRO A 9 -1.69 0.99 -31.17
CA PRO A 9 -0.72 1.60 -30.28
C PRO A 9 0.30 2.39 -31.12
N SER A 10 0.10 3.70 -31.23
CA SER A 10 1.14 4.60 -31.70
C SER A 10 2.34 4.48 -30.76
N LEU A 11 3.47 4.04 -31.30
CA LEU A 11 4.76 3.92 -30.62
C LEU A 11 5.13 5.25 -29.96
N ILE A 12 4.78 5.38 -28.68
CA ILE A 12 5.22 6.48 -27.82
C ILE A 12 6.76 6.34 -27.73
N PRO A 13 7.54 7.41 -27.99
CA PRO A 13 8.99 7.35 -27.90
C PRO A 13 9.38 6.83 -26.51
N SER A 14 10.37 5.94 -26.46
CA SER A 14 10.87 5.29 -25.23
C SER A 14 10.85 6.27 -24.04
N PHE A 15 9.91 6.02 -23.12
CA PHE A 15 9.72 6.73 -21.86
C PHE A 15 10.78 6.34 -20.82
N GLU A 16 11.86 5.66 -21.22
CA GLU A 16 12.93 5.22 -20.31
C GLU A 16 13.74 6.39 -19.73
N ALA A 17 13.54 7.64 -20.17
CA ALA A 17 14.35 8.79 -19.74
C ALA A 17 13.71 9.71 -18.69
N LEU A 18 12.41 9.59 -18.39
CA LEU A 18 11.79 10.37 -17.31
C LEU A 18 11.95 9.62 -15.99
N SER A 19 12.98 10.00 -15.22
CA SER A 19 13.26 9.46 -13.89
C SER A 19 11.98 9.33 -13.07
N SER A 20 11.56 8.09 -12.81
CA SER A 20 10.40 7.74 -11.99
C SER A 20 10.46 8.38 -10.59
N LYS A 21 11.64 8.85 -10.14
CA LYS A 21 11.81 9.58 -8.88
C LYS A 21 11.21 10.98 -8.89
N ALA A 22 10.97 11.58 -10.05
CA ALA A 22 10.46 12.95 -10.15
C ALA A 22 8.97 13.08 -9.76
N PHE A 23 8.19 12.01 -9.91
CA PHE A 23 6.76 12.04 -9.60
C PHE A 23 6.49 11.74 -8.12
N PRO A 24 5.58 12.50 -7.47
CA PRO A 24 5.16 12.22 -6.10
C PRO A 24 4.43 10.89 -6.00
N THR A 25 4.53 10.25 -4.83
CA THR A 25 3.74 9.04 -4.57
C THR A 25 2.29 9.38 -4.25
N VAL A 26 1.35 8.47 -4.53
CA VAL A 26 -0.06 8.58 -4.11
C VAL A 26 -0.14 8.90 -2.61
N SER A 27 0.62 8.19 -1.77
CA SER A 27 0.66 8.43 -0.32
C SER A 27 1.16 9.84 0.03
N THR A 28 2.14 10.37 -0.72
CA THR A 28 2.61 11.75 -0.54
C THR A 28 1.52 12.75 -0.89
N ILE A 29 0.82 12.57 -2.01
CA ILE A 29 -0.27 13.44 -2.45
C ILE A 29 -1.37 13.46 -1.38
N ILE A 30 -1.86 12.29 -0.97
CA ILE A 30 -2.91 12.15 0.05
C ILE A 30 -2.47 12.77 1.38
N SER A 31 -1.24 12.52 1.83
CA SER A 31 -0.73 13.08 3.08
C SER A 31 -0.60 14.60 3.04
N LYS A 32 -0.26 15.20 1.90
CA LYS A 32 -0.06 16.65 1.75
C LYS A 32 -1.36 17.41 1.48
N THR A 33 -2.38 16.72 0.99
CA THR A 33 -3.70 17.28 0.66
C THR A 33 -4.78 16.92 1.69
N MET A 34 -4.38 16.40 2.85
CA MET A 34 -5.28 16.08 3.95
C MET A 34 -6.09 17.32 4.37
N SER A 35 -7.40 17.15 4.59
CA SER A 35 -8.24 18.26 5.03
C SER A 35 -7.79 18.78 6.41
N PRO A 36 -8.00 20.08 6.72
CA PRO A 36 -7.65 20.64 8.02
C PRO A 36 -8.33 19.89 9.18
N GLU A 37 -9.57 19.45 8.99
CA GLU A 37 -10.32 18.68 9.99
C GLU A 37 -9.68 17.32 10.27
N SER A 38 -9.37 16.54 9.23
CA SER A 38 -8.70 15.24 9.39
C SER A 38 -7.31 15.40 10.02
N ALA A 39 -6.58 16.46 9.65
CA ALA A 39 -5.29 16.77 10.25
C ALA A 39 -5.40 17.08 11.75
N ALA A 40 -6.39 17.90 12.15
CA ALA A 40 -6.62 18.25 13.54
C ALA A 40 -7.02 17.03 14.40
N ILE A 41 -7.89 16.15 13.87
CA ILE A 41 -8.27 14.91 14.57
C ILE A 41 -7.07 14.00 14.76
N LEU A 42 -6.25 13.80 13.72
CA LEU A 42 -5.06 12.98 13.79
C LEU A 42 -4.04 13.54 14.79
N GLN A 43 -3.82 14.86 14.78
CA GLN A 43 -2.93 15.53 15.74
C GLN A 43 -3.42 15.35 17.18
N LYS A 44 -4.71 15.55 17.44
CA LYS A 44 -5.30 15.36 18.76
C LYS A 44 -5.12 13.92 19.27
N TRP A 45 -5.30 12.92 18.40
CA TRP A 45 -5.03 11.53 18.76
C TRP A 45 -3.55 11.27 19.05
N GLN A 46 -2.63 11.81 18.24
CA GLN A 46 -1.19 11.68 18.46
C GLN A 46 -0.74 12.33 19.76
N GLU A 47 -1.23 13.53 20.08
CA GLU A 47 -0.95 14.22 21.34
C GLU A 47 -1.47 13.44 22.54
N LYS A 48 -2.70 12.92 22.46
CA LYS A 48 -3.26 12.07 23.51
C LYS A 48 -2.38 10.84 23.74
N LYS A 49 -2.00 10.13 22.68
CA LYS A 49 -1.15 8.93 22.78
C LYS A 49 0.24 9.25 23.31
N ARG A 50 0.80 10.39 22.94
CA ARG A 50 2.10 10.86 23.42
C ARG A 50 2.07 11.22 24.90
N LYS A 51 0.98 11.83 25.39
CA LYS A 51 0.78 12.09 26.82
C LYS A 51 0.60 10.80 27.62
N GLU A 52 -0.06 9.79 27.06
CA GLU A 52 -0.26 8.48 27.70
C GLU A 52 1.04 7.66 27.80
N LEU A 53 1.88 7.70 26.76
CA LEU A 53 3.07 6.83 26.65
C LEU A 53 4.39 7.53 27.00
N GLY A 54 4.46 8.86 26.88
CA GLY A 54 5.71 9.62 26.81
C GLY A 54 6.27 9.68 25.38
N ASP A 55 7.18 10.63 25.13
CA ASP A 55 7.71 10.91 23.79
C ASP A 55 8.51 9.75 23.19
N ILE A 56 9.42 9.15 23.98
CA ILE A 56 10.28 8.06 23.52
C ILE A 56 9.45 6.78 23.27
N PRO A 57 8.60 6.32 24.22
CA PRO A 57 7.79 5.12 23.98
C PRO A 57 6.75 5.31 22.87
N PHE A 58 6.26 6.54 22.64
CA PHE A 58 5.40 6.84 21.50
C PHE A 58 6.12 6.63 20.16
N ALA A 59 7.38 7.05 20.04
CA ALA A 59 8.16 6.85 18.82
C ALA A 59 8.36 5.35 18.52
N GLU A 60 8.72 4.57 19.55
CA GLU A 60 8.86 3.10 19.45
C GLU A 60 7.53 2.43 19.08
N TYR A 61 6.43 2.86 19.71
CA TYR A 61 5.09 2.38 19.40
C TYR A 61 4.74 2.59 17.92
N MET A 62 4.97 3.79 17.38
CA MET A 62 4.74 4.08 15.96
C MET A 62 5.64 3.27 15.03
N GLN A 63 6.90 3.04 15.41
CA GLN A 63 7.82 2.20 14.65
C GLN A 63 7.36 0.74 14.61
N ASN A 64 6.89 0.23 15.75
CA ASN A 64 6.38 -1.13 15.87
C ASN A 64 5.12 -1.35 15.03
N ILE A 65 4.18 -0.40 15.00
CA ILE A 65 3.01 -0.45 14.12
C ILE A 65 3.45 -0.51 12.65
N LYS A 66 4.37 0.35 12.23
CA LYS A 66 4.88 0.35 10.84
C LYS A 66 5.58 -0.96 10.49
N LYS A 67 6.35 -1.53 11.42
CA LYS A 67 7.04 -2.82 11.24
C LYS A 67 6.02 -3.96 11.08
N LEU A 68 5.03 -4.02 11.96
CA LEU A 68 3.95 -4.99 11.93
C LEU A 68 3.20 -4.94 10.60
N GLY A 69 2.81 -3.74 10.14
CA GLY A 69 2.18 -3.56 8.83
C GLY A 69 3.02 -4.14 7.68
N ARG A 70 4.32 -3.82 7.62
CA ARG A 70 5.22 -4.40 6.59
C ARG A 70 5.28 -5.92 6.63
N GLN A 71 5.33 -6.49 7.84
CA GLN A 71 5.36 -7.94 8.00
C GLN A 71 4.04 -8.59 7.56
N VAL A 72 2.89 -7.98 7.87
CA VAL A 72 1.58 -8.45 7.40
C VAL A 72 1.51 -8.44 5.87
N HIS A 73 1.87 -7.34 5.22
CA HIS A 73 1.91 -7.26 3.76
C HIS A 73 2.83 -8.33 3.15
N SER A 74 4.01 -8.57 3.74
CA SER A 74 4.94 -9.60 3.27
C SER A 74 4.36 -11.02 3.35
N VAL A 75 3.61 -11.33 4.42
CA VAL A 75 2.95 -12.64 4.57
C VAL A 75 1.83 -12.80 3.54
N ILE A 76 1.00 -11.77 3.36
CA ILE A 76 -0.09 -11.77 2.37
C ILE A 76 0.49 -11.90 0.96
N GLN A 77 1.53 -11.14 0.63
CA GLN A 77 2.23 -11.21 -0.64
C GLN A 77 2.71 -12.64 -0.91
N ARG A 78 3.36 -13.28 0.07
CA ARG A 78 3.81 -14.66 -0.06
C ARG A 78 2.64 -15.61 -0.31
N LYS A 79 1.55 -15.48 0.46
CA LYS A 79 0.33 -16.29 0.25
C LYS A 79 -0.22 -16.16 -1.17
N LEU A 80 -0.30 -14.93 -1.69
CA LEU A 80 -0.84 -14.65 -3.02
C LEU A 80 0.06 -15.14 -4.16
N LEU A 81 1.39 -15.18 -3.95
CA LEU A 81 2.36 -15.61 -4.96
C LEU A 81 2.63 -17.13 -4.94
N SER A 82 2.84 -17.73 -3.76
CA SER A 82 3.23 -19.14 -3.62
C SER A 82 2.12 -20.05 -3.10
N GLY A 83 0.96 -19.51 -2.74
CA GLY A 83 -0.14 -20.27 -2.13
C GLY A 83 0.13 -20.70 -0.67
N SER A 84 1.32 -20.40 -0.14
CA SER A 84 1.79 -20.83 1.18
C SER A 84 2.23 -19.66 2.07
N VAL A 85 2.19 -19.87 3.38
CA VAL A 85 2.73 -18.96 4.40
C VAL A 85 3.79 -19.69 5.22
N PRO A 86 4.69 -18.99 5.94
CA PRO A 86 5.62 -19.63 6.85
C PRO A 86 4.90 -20.51 7.86
N GLU A 87 5.49 -21.67 8.17
CA GLU A 87 4.96 -22.60 9.19
C GLU A 87 4.87 -21.96 10.57
N THR A 88 5.74 -20.98 10.85
CA THR A 88 5.75 -20.22 12.10
C THR A 88 5.60 -18.73 11.80
N LEU A 89 4.54 -18.14 12.34
CA LEU A 89 4.30 -16.71 12.36
C LEU A 89 4.26 -16.25 13.81
N ASP A 90 4.70 -15.02 14.07
CA ASP A 90 4.41 -14.39 15.35
C ASP A 90 2.89 -14.33 15.56
N LYS A 91 2.43 -14.52 16.79
CA LYS A 91 1.00 -14.59 17.12
C LYS A 91 0.24 -13.35 16.62
N SER A 92 0.88 -12.18 16.67
CA SER A 92 0.29 -10.93 16.16
C SER A 92 0.03 -11.02 14.66
N LEU A 93 1.00 -11.52 13.88
CA LEU A 93 0.90 -11.68 12.43
C LEU A 93 -0.13 -12.74 12.04
N GLU A 94 -0.16 -13.85 12.79
CA GLU A 94 -1.11 -14.93 12.58
C GLU A 94 -2.55 -14.42 12.70
N ASN A 95 -2.85 -13.57 13.69
CA ASN A 95 -4.18 -13.00 13.87
C ASN A 95 -4.62 -12.13 12.68
N TYR A 96 -3.73 -11.28 12.13
CA TYR A 96 -4.04 -10.50 10.94
C TYR A 96 -4.26 -11.38 9.71
N TYR A 97 -3.38 -12.36 9.50
CA TYR A 97 -3.51 -13.30 8.39
C TYR A 97 -4.81 -14.10 8.48
N ARG A 98 -5.14 -14.63 9.67
CA ARG A 98 -6.36 -15.39 9.92
C ARG A 98 -7.62 -14.55 9.66
N SER A 99 -7.60 -13.27 10.06
CA SER A 99 -8.72 -12.33 9.82
C SER A 99 -9.06 -12.20 8.33
N VAL A 100 -8.06 -12.19 7.46
CA VAL A 100 -8.26 -12.10 5.99
C VAL A 100 -8.15 -13.44 5.28
N GLY A 101 -7.91 -14.54 5.99
CA GLY A 101 -7.58 -15.85 5.40
C GLY A 101 -8.66 -16.35 4.46
N TYR A 102 -9.92 -16.20 4.86
CA TYR A 102 -11.06 -16.55 4.01
C TYR A 102 -11.06 -15.80 2.67
N LEU A 103 -10.72 -14.50 2.65
CA LEU A 103 -10.60 -13.74 1.41
C LEU A 103 -9.44 -14.28 0.57
N LEU A 104 -8.27 -14.52 1.18
CA LEU A 104 -7.08 -14.99 0.47
C LEU A 104 -7.24 -16.39 -0.13
N GLU A 105 -8.13 -17.22 0.41
CA GLU A 105 -8.46 -18.54 -0.15
C GLU A 105 -9.38 -18.45 -1.37
N ASN A 106 -10.14 -17.37 -1.51
CA ASN A 106 -11.19 -17.19 -2.53
C ASN A 106 -10.82 -16.20 -3.63
N VAL A 107 -9.53 -16.00 -3.89
CA VAL A 107 -9.05 -15.10 -4.94
C VAL A 107 -8.10 -15.76 -5.93
N HIS A 108 -8.07 -15.21 -7.14
CA HIS A 108 -7.06 -15.49 -8.15
C HIS A 108 -6.15 -14.27 -8.32
N THR A 109 -4.87 -14.41 -8.00
CA THR A 109 -3.88 -13.35 -8.06
C THR A 109 -3.58 -12.94 -9.51
N VAL A 110 -3.61 -11.64 -9.80
CA VAL A 110 -3.17 -11.06 -11.08
C VAL A 110 -1.78 -10.45 -10.93
N CYS A 111 -1.61 -9.56 -9.94
CA CYS A 111 -0.31 -8.98 -9.61
C CYS A 111 -0.21 -8.66 -8.11
N VAL A 112 1.01 -8.54 -7.59
CA VAL A 112 1.28 -8.27 -6.16
C VAL A 112 2.47 -7.31 -6.05
N GLU A 113 2.39 -6.31 -5.16
CA GLU A 113 3.42 -5.31 -4.86
C GLU A 113 3.99 -4.62 -6.13
N MET A 114 3.11 -4.25 -7.05
CA MET A 114 3.49 -3.70 -8.35
C MET A 114 3.69 -2.18 -8.28
N GLU A 115 4.83 -1.70 -8.79
CA GLU A 115 5.03 -0.26 -8.99
C GLU A 115 4.17 0.24 -10.15
N CYS A 116 3.52 1.39 -9.96
CA CYS A 116 2.67 1.99 -10.96
C CYS A 116 3.02 3.47 -11.17
N ILE A 117 2.89 3.93 -12.41
CA ILE A 117 3.12 5.32 -12.81
C ILE A 117 1.93 5.74 -13.67
N HIS A 118 1.36 6.91 -13.39
CA HIS A 118 0.41 7.56 -14.27
C HIS A 118 1.12 8.71 -14.99
N PRO A 119 1.50 8.56 -16.27
CA PRO A 119 2.35 9.53 -16.95
C PRO A 119 1.66 10.88 -17.19
N GLU A 120 0.38 10.87 -17.55
CA GLU A 120 -0.38 12.10 -17.82
C GLU A 120 -0.67 12.90 -16.54
N LEU A 121 -1.14 12.22 -15.49
CA LEU A 121 -1.41 12.83 -14.18
C LEU A 121 -0.15 12.99 -13.30
N ARG A 122 0.99 12.50 -13.78
CA ARG A 122 2.33 12.68 -13.18
C ARG A 122 2.43 12.27 -11.71
N TYR A 123 1.88 11.12 -11.35
CA TYR A 123 2.07 10.51 -10.03
C TYR A 123 2.49 9.05 -10.14
N ARG A 124 2.97 8.48 -9.04
CA ARG A 124 3.35 7.07 -8.96
C ARG A 124 2.86 6.43 -7.68
N GLY A 125 2.94 5.11 -7.58
CA GLY A 125 2.59 4.37 -6.38
C GLY A 125 3.12 2.96 -6.40
N ARG A 126 2.73 2.21 -5.36
CA ARG A 126 2.89 0.77 -5.30
C ARG A 126 1.55 0.19 -4.90
N LEU A 127 1.00 -0.69 -5.75
CA LEU A 127 -0.26 -1.38 -5.50
C LEU A 127 0.04 -2.64 -4.70
N ASP A 128 -0.72 -2.89 -3.64
CA ASP A 128 -0.54 -4.08 -2.81
C ASP A 128 -0.83 -5.36 -3.60
N SER A 129 -2.01 -5.45 -4.22
CA SER A 129 -2.38 -6.56 -5.11
C SER A 129 -3.55 -6.21 -6.02
N VAL A 130 -3.63 -6.90 -7.15
CA VAL A 130 -4.82 -6.98 -8.01
C VAL A 130 -5.20 -8.44 -8.10
N VAL A 131 -6.46 -8.74 -7.80
CA VAL A 131 -6.98 -10.10 -7.71
C VAL A 131 -8.38 -10.17 -8.29
N HIS A 132 -8.76 -11.33 -8.82
CA HIS A 132 -10.14 -11.64 -9.14
C HIS A 132 -10.77 -12.41 -7.97
N LEU A 133 -11.98 -12.00 -7.57
CA LEU A 133 -12.79 -12.79 -6.66
C LEU A 133 -13.29 -14.04 -7.41
N ARG A 134 -13.31 -15.18 -6.73
CA ARG A 134 -13.96 -16.39 -7.24
C ARG A 134 -15.47 -16.36 -7.06
#